data_AF-A0A1Y3QHV7-F1
#
_entry.id   AF-A0A1Y3QHV7-F1
#
_cell.length_a   1.000
_cell.length_b   1.000
_cell.length_c   1.000
_cell.angle_alpha   90.00
_cell.angle_beta   90.00
_cell.angle_gamma   90.00
#
_symmetry.space_group_name_H-M   'P 1'
#
loop_
_entity.id
_entity.type
_entity.pdbx_description
1 polymer ?
#
loop_
_entity_poly.entity_id
_entity_poly.type
_entity_poly.pdbx_seq_one_letter_code
_entity_poly.pdbx_strand_id
1 'polypeptide(L)'
;MLSPDALTTVPVLKAELSIPAEDTSRDELLARAIEAASDAIRRYCRRDFARRTVTEQLVGHGTASLMLSLTPIVTVDSIELYGEPVPLEDVAINAKAGLITRRYGVWPEAAAPNVVVTYTGGYVTPAQAAADSGLTRDLPHDIEAACLIIAANRIQSMGQPVDAQILQVEQIRVHWSEGGRQGIPQQAAMLLEPYVRWA
;
A
#
# COMPACT_ATOMS: atom_id res chain seq x y z
N MET A 1 10.36 -10.78 12.42
CA MET A 1 10.98 -10.77 11.09
C MET A 1 10.11 -9.91 10.19
N LEU A 2 10.71 -9.09 9.32
CA LEU A 2 9.97 -8.15 8.48
C LEU A 2 9.23 -8.89 7.37
N SER A 3 7.93 -8.65 7.21
CA SER A 3 7.16 -9.17 6.08
C SER A 3 7.70 -8.68 4.72
N PRO A 4 7.71 -9.50 3.66
CA PRO A 4 8.12 -9.09 2.31
C PRO A 4 7.24 -7.96 1.74
N ASP A 5 6.02 -7.80 2.25
CA ASP A 5 5.11 -6.75 1.80
C ASP A 5 5.40 -5.39 2.46
N ALA A 6 6.42 -5.29 3.32
CA ALA A 6 6.77 -4.06 4.01
C ALA A 6 7.17 -2.95 3.02
N LEU A 7 6.67 -1.73 3.26
CA LEU A 7 6.88 -0.58 2.38
C LEU A 7 8.23 0.12 2.60
N THR A 8 8.94 -0.23 3.69
CA THR A 8 10.25 0.32 4.09
C THR A 8 11.11 -0.80 4.69
N THR A 9 12.38 -0.51 4.95
CA THR A 9 13.31 -1.44 5.61
C THR A 9 13.75 -0.89 6.97
N VAL A 10 14.12 -1.80 7.89
CA VAL A 10 14.66 -1.45 9.21
C VAL A 10 15.87 -0.48 9.13
N PRO A 11 16.88 -0.68 8.27
CA PRO A 11 18.02 0.25 8.19
C PRO A 11 17.60 1.67 7.78
N VAL A 12 16.62 1.82 6.88
CA VAL A 12 16.12 3.16 6.49
C VAL A 12 15.41 3.83 7.67
N LEU A 13 14.59 3.09 8.43
CA LEU A 13 13.94 3.63 9.63
C LEU A 13 14.95 3.99 10.74
N LYS A 14 16.02 3.21 10.90
CA LYS A 14 17.11 3.54 11.85
C LYS A 14 17.79 4.86 11.48
N ALA A 15 18.08 5.06 10.19
CA ALA A 15 18.68 6.30 9.69
C ALA A 15 17.79 7.51 9.99
N GLU A 16 16.48 7.42 9.77
CA GLU A 16 15.51 8.46 10.10
C GLU A 16 15.44 8.78 11.60
N LEU A 17 15.51 7.75 12.45
CA LEU A 17 15.47 7.92 13.91
C LEU A 17 16.82 8.28 14.53
N SER A 18 17.86 8.49 13.72
CA SER A 18 19.25 8.72 14.17
C SER A 18 19.76 7.61 15.12
N ILE A 19 19.32 6.36 14.90
CA ILE A 19 19.76 5.18 15.65
C ILE A 19 20.98 4.57 14.92
N PRO A 20 22.08 4.25 15.61
CA PRO A 20 23.21 3.57 15.00
C PRO A 20 22.81 2.23 14.37
N ALA A 21 23.35 1.92 13.19
CA ALA A 21 23.03 0.67 12.49
C ALA A 21 23.37 -0.59 13.30
N GLU A 22 24.43 -0.51 14.12
CA GLU A 22 24.93 -1.57 15.00
C GLU A 22 24.02 -1.88 16.19
N ASP A 23 23.08 -0.97 16.53
CA ASP A 23 22.15 -1.21 17.63
C ASP A 23 21.02 -2.12 17.16
N THR A 24 21.11 -3.40 17.54
CA THR A 24 20.11 -4.44 17.23
C THR A 24 19.07 -4.62 18.33
N SER A 25 19.19 -3.90 19.44
CA SER A 25 18.34 -4.10 20.64
C SER A 25 16.86 -3.82 20.38
N ARG A 26 16.55 -3.02 19.36
CA ARG A 26 15.19 -2.56 19.03
C ARG A 26 14.69 -3.05 17.67
N ASP A 27 15.43 -3.90 16.96
CA ASP A 27 15.12 -4.28 15.58
C ASP A 27 13.76 -4.95 15.44
N GLU A 28 13.38 -5.80 16.40
CA GLU A 28 12.05 -6.42 16.43
C GLU A 28 10.92 -5.43 16.68
N LEU A 29 11.18 -4.37 17.45
CA LEU A 29 10.21 -3.30 17.69
C LEU A 29 10.06 -2.46 16.43
N LEU A 30 11.16 -2.08 15.79
CA LEU A 30 11.17 -1.35 14.52
C LEU A 30 10.44 -2.13 13.42
N ALA A 31 10.72 -3.43 13.29
CA ALA A 31 10.03 -4.28 12.32
C ALA A 31 8.51 -4.32 12.55
N ARG A 32 8.07 -4.50 13.79
CA ARG A 32 6.63 -4.46 14.14
C ARG A 32 5.99 -3.09 13.87
N ALA A 33 6.73 -2.00 14.10
CA ALA A 33 6.25 -0.65 13.80
C ALA A 33 6.08 -0.44 12.29
N ILE A 34 7.02 -0.92 11.47
CA ILE A 34 6.94 -0.86 10.00
C ILE A 34 5.76 -1.68 9.48
N GLU A 35 5.53 -2.88 10.03
CA GLU A 35 4.39 -3.72 9.64
C GLU A 35 3.06 -3.03 9.96
N ALA A 36 2.92 -2.52 11.18
CA ALA A 36 1.72 -1.78 11.58
C ALA A 36 1.51 -0.52 10.73
N ALA A 37 2.58 0.19 10.38
CA ALA A 37 2.52 1.36 9.49
C ALA A 37 2.11 0.97 8.07
N SER A 38 2.67 -0.11 7.53
CA SER A 38 2.33 -0.64 6.21
C SER A 38 0.86 -1.06 6.14
N ASP A 39 0.36 -1.75 7.17
CA ASP A 39 -1.05 -2.12 7.31
C ASP A 39 -1.98 -0.90 7.41
N ALA A 40 -1.57 0.13 8.15
CA ALA A 40 -2.34 1.37 8.27
C ALA A 40 -2.48 2.06 6.90
N ILE A 41 -1.40 2.13 6.12
CA ILE A 41 -1.41 2.68 4.76
C ILE A 41 -2.32 1.87 3.85
N ARG A 42 -2.24 0.54 3.87
CA ARG A 42 -3.11 -0.33 3.06
C ARG A 42 -4.59 -0.12 3.38
N ARG A 43 -4.94 0.00 4.66
CA ARG A 43 -6.32 0.30 5.10
C ARG A 43 -6.79 1.68 4.66
N TYR A 44 -5.92 2.68 4.75
CA TYR A 44 -6.22 4.06 4.38
C TYR A 44 -6.40 4.22 2.87
N CYS A 45 -5.47 3.69 2.08
CA CYS A 45 -5.55 3.71 0.61
C CYS A 45 -6.53 2.67 0.04
N ARG A 46 -7.01 1.75 0.89
CA ARG A 46 -7.88 0.60 0.55
C ARG A 46 -7.30 -0.26 -0.56
N ARG A 47 -6.00 -0.47 -0.51
CA ARG A 47 -5.25 -1.15 -1.58
C ARG A 47 -3.88 -1.62 -1.11
N ASP A 48 -3.41 -2.70 -1.73
CA ASP A 48 -2.05 -3.19 -1.62
C ASP A 48 -1.09 -2.57 -2.65
N PHE A 49 0.12 -2.29 -2.19
CA PHE A 49 1.20 -1.69 -3.00
C PHE A 49 2.32 -2.67 -3.33
N ALA A 50 2.45 -3.77 -2.58
CA ALA A 50 3.52 -4.74 -2.80
C ALA A 50 3.27 -5.53 -4.10
N ARG A 51 4.33 -5.79 -4.86
CA ARG A 51 4.23 -6.59 -6.09
C ARG A 51 3.89 -8.03 -5.72
N ARG A 52 2.80 -8.55 -6.29
CA ARG A 52 2.37 -9.93 -6.11
C ARG A 52 1.64 -10.44 -7.35
N THR A 53 1.81 -11.73 -7.63
CA THR A 53 0.98 -12.46 -8.58
C THR A 53 -0.28 -12.93 -7.86
N VAL A 54 -1.44 -12.48 -8.32
CA VAL A 54 -2.73 -12.79 -7.69
C VAL A 54 -3.72 -13.26 -8.75
N THR A 55 -4.51 -14.26 -8.37
CA THR A 55 -5.70 -14.68 -9.12
C THR A 55 -6.91 -14.02 -8.47
N GLU A 56 -7.50 -13.06 -9.18
CA GLU A 56 -8.64 -12.28 -8.72
C GLU A 56 -9.92 -12.78 -9.40
N GLN A 57 -10.95 -13.04 -8.59
CA GLN A 57 -12.28 -13.42 -9.07
C GLN A 57 -13.17 -12.18 -9.02
N LEU A 58 -13.56 -11.69 -10.19
CA LEU A 58 -14.29 -10.46 -10.38
C LEU A 58 -15.66 -10.71 -10.99
N VAL A 59 -16.57 -9.80 -10.67
CA VAL A 59 -17.92 -9.77 -11.21
C VAL A 59 -17.95 -8.75 -12.35
N GLY A 60 -18.37 -9.17 -13.53
CA GLY A 60 -18.70 -8.26 -14.62
C GLY A 60 -19.94 -7.44 -14.25
N HIS A 61 -19.91 -6.14 -14.54
CA HIS A 61 -21.01 -5.22 -14.24
C HIS A 61 -21.75 -4.75 -15.49
N GLY A 62 -21.70 -5.51 -16.60
CA GLY A 62 -22.29 -5.10 -17.87
C GLY A 62 -21.52 -3.97 -18.57
N THR A 63 -20.40 -3.53 -18.01
CA THR A 63 -19.54 -2.48 -18.56
C THR A 63 -18.39 -3.08 -19.37
N ALA A 64 -17.83 -2.29 -20.29
CA ALA A 64 -16.63 -2.71 -21.01
C ALA A 64 -15.38 -2.70 -20.12
N SER A 65 -15.42 -2.08 -18.95
CA SER A 65 -14.27 -1.86 -18.08
C SER A 65 -14.38 -2.66 -16.79
N LEU A 66 -13.34 -3.44 -16.49
CA LEU A 66 -13.17 -4.21 -15.28
C LEU A 66 -11.99 -3.63 -14.49
N MET A 67 -12.18 -3.35 -13.19
CA MET A 67 -11.12 -2.78 -12.35
C MET A 67 -10.48 -3.87 -11.48
N LEU A 68 -9.16 -3.97 -11.56
CA LEU A 68 -8.35 -4.85 -10.73
C LEU A 68 -8.01 -4.21 -9.38
N SER A 69 -7.85 -5.06 -8.37
CA SER A 69 -7.48 -4.62 -7.02
C SER A 69 -6.03 -4.12 -6.93
N LEU A 70 -5.08 -4.79 -7.59
CA LEU A 70 -3.66 -4.42 -7.59
C LEU A 70 -3.31 -3.55 -8.79
N THR A 71 -2.64 -2.43 -8.54
CA THR A 71 -2.01 -1.63 -9.60
C THR A 71 -0.63 -1.16 -9.16
N PRO A 72 0.23 -0.66 -10.06
CA PRO A 72 0.12 -0.78 -11.50
C PRO A 72 0.19 -2.25 -11.93
N ILE A 73 -0.49 -2.61 -13.02
CA ILE A 73 -0.42 -3.96 -13.59
C ILE A 73 0.92 -4.07 -14.33
N VAL A 74 1.71 -5.09 -14.01
CA VAL A 74 3.01 -5.34 -14.63
C VAL A 74 2.84 -6.32 -15.80
N THR A 75 2.22 -7.47 -15.52
CA THR A 75 1.90 -8.50 -16.51
C THR A 75 0.54 -9.11 -16.21
N VAL A 76 -0.19 -9.50 -17.26
CA VAL A 76 -1.41 -10.31 -17.14
C VAL A 76 -1.09 -11.66 -17.75
N ASP A 77 -1.27 -12.72 -16.96
CA ASP A 77 -0.90 -14.08 -17.35
C ASP A 77 -2.08 -14.78 -18.05
N SER A 78 -3.28 -14.68 -17.46
CA SER A 78 -4.51 -15.24 -18.05
C SER A 78 -5.75 -14.46 -17.63
N ILE A 79 -6.74 -14.46 -18.53
CA ILE A 79 -8.10 -13.97 -18.27
C ILE A 79 -9.07 -15.07 -18.69
N GLU A 80 -9.97 -15.46 -17.80
CA GLU A 80 -11.00 -16.45 -18.05
C GLU A 80 -12.38 -15.85 -17.80
N LEU A 81 -13.30 -16.05 -18.74
CA LEU A 81 -14.70 -15.65 -18.63
C LEU A 81 -15.56 -16.92 -18.59
N TYR A 82 -16.27 -17.16 -17.49
CA TYR A 82 -17.02 -18.41 -17.26
C TYR A 82 -16.17 -19.69 -17.47
N GLY A 83 -14.86 -19.61 -17.21
CA GLY A 83 -13.91 -20.71 -17.44
C GLY A 83 -13.43 -20.85 -18.88
N GLU A 84 -13.86 -19.98 -19.81
CA GLU A 84 -13.31 -19.90 -21.16
C GLU A 84 -12.18 -18.86 -21.21
N PRO A 85 -11.00 -19.20 -21.76
CA PRO A 85 -9.90 -18.26 -21.86
C PRO A 85 -10.24 -17.13 -22.85
N VAL A 86 -10.08 -15.89 -22.40
CA VAL A 86 -10.21 -14.69 -23.24
C VAL A 86 -8.82 -14.29 -23.72
N PRO A 87 -8.59 -14.16 -25.04
CA PRO A 87 -7.30 -13.72 -25.55
C PRO A 87 -7.01 -12.28 -25.11
N LEU A 88 -5.77 -12.04 -24.66
CA LEU A 88 -5.32 -10.73 -24.19
C LEU A 88 -5.33 -9.66 -25.30
N GLU A 89 -5.33 -10.07 -26.57
CA GLU A 89 -5.40 -9.18 -27.74
C GLU A 89 -6.76 -8.47 -27.87
N ASP A 90 -7.83 -9.09 -27.36
CA ASP A 90 -9.19 -8.54 -27.39
C ASP A 90 -9.45 -7.52 -26.27
N VAL A 91 -8.41 -7.22 -25.49
CA VAL A 91 -8.51 -6.48 -24.25
C VAL A 91 -7.46 -5.37 -24.20
N ALA A 92 -7.90 -4.16 -23.92
CA ALA A 92 -7.03 -3.02 -23.65
C ALA A 92 -6.72 -2.95 -22.16
N ILE A 93 -5.44 -3.08 -21.80
CA ILE A 93 -4.98 -3.02 -20.41
C ILE A 93 -4.44 -1.62 -20.12
N ASN A 94 -5.07 -0.91 -19.20
CA ASN A 94 -4.54 0.33 -18.64
C ASN A 94 -3.79 0.02 -17.34
N ALA A 95 -2.48 -0.22 -17.48
CA ALA A 95 -1.60 -0.62 -16.40
C ALA A 95 -1.61 0.34 -15.20
N LYS A 96 -1.69 1.66 -15.44
CA LYS A 96 -1.65 2.66 -14.36
C LYS A 96 -2.94 2.64 -13.53
N ALA A 97 -4.09 2.65 -14.20
CA ALA A 97 -5.39 2.66 -13.54
C ALA A 97 -5.77 1.29 -12.95
N GLY A 98 -5.17 0.20 -13.44
CA GLY A 98 -5.60 -1.16 -13.12
C GLY A 98 -6.90 -1.52 -13.82
N LEU A 99 -7.16 -0.94 -14.99
CA LEU A 99 -8.40 -1.15 -15.73
C LEU A 99 -8.15 -2.07 -16.92
N ILE A 100 -9.00 -3.07 -17.06
CA ILE A 100 -9.07 -3.98 -18.18
C ILE A 100 -10.33 -3.63 -18.97
N THR A 101 -10.16 -3.03 -20.15
CA THR A 101 -11.27 -2.65 -21.02
C THR A 101 -11.37 -3.62 -22.19
N ARG A 102 -12.52 -4.26 -22.38
CA ARG A 102 -12.76 -5.14 -23.53
C ARG A 102 -12.89 -4.29 -24.79
N ARG A 103 -12.15 -4.64 -25.85
CA ARG A 103 -12.22 -3.93 -27.15
C ARG A 103 -13.51 -4.26 -27.89
N TYR A 104 -13.95 -5.51 -27.79
CA TYR A 104 -15.16 -6.00 -28.43
C TYR A 104 -16.14 -6.55 -27.38
N GLY A 105 -17.24 -5.83 -27.19
CA GLY A 105 -18.31 -6.22 -26.27
C GLY A 105 -18.14 -5.69 -24.85
N VAL A 106 -18.85 -6.31 -23.92
CA VAL A 106 -18.88 -5.93 -22.50
C VAL A 106 -18.52 -7.13 -21.62
N TRP A 107 -18.15 -6.87 -20.37
CA TRP A 107 -18.10 -7.90 -19.34
C TRP A 107 -19.53 -8.22 -18.93
N PRO A 108 -20.04 -9.44 -19.21
CA PRO A 108 -21.42 -9.80 -18.92
C PRO A 108 -21.73 -9.60 -17.44
N GLU A 109 -22.90 -9.03 -17.17
CA GLU A 109 -23.38 -8.86 -15.80
C GLU A 109 -23.67 -10.23 -15.18
N ALA A 110 -23.12 -10.47 -14.00
CA ALA A 110 -23.37 -11.70 -13.24
C ALA A 110 -23.60 -11.40 -11.77
N ALA A 111 -24.38 -12.26 -11.09
CA ALA A 111 -24.56 -12.18 -9.64
C ALA A 111 -23.40 -12.83 -8.86
N ALA A 112 -22.55 -13.61 -9.55
CA ALA A 112 -21.41 -14.34 -9.02
C ALA A 112 -20.15 -14.00 -9.83
N PRO A 113 -18.94 -14.17 -9.27
CA PRO A 113 -17.71 -13.89 -9.99
C PRO A 113 -17.62 -14.77 -11.24
N ASN A 114 -17.65 -14.12 -12.39
CA ASN A 114 -17.63 -14.74 -13.71
C ASN A 114 -16.32 -14.50 -14.46
N VAL A 115 -15.50 -13.57 -13.98
CA VAL A 115 -14.19 -13.28 -14.55
C VAL A 115 -13.11 -13.71 -13.58
N VAL A 116 -12.18 -14.53 -14.04
CA VAL A 116 -10.97 -14.89 -13.29
C VAL A 116 -9.79 -14.28 -14.00
N VAL A 117 -9.02 -13.45 -13.31
CA VAL A 117 -7.82 -12.80 -13.87
C VAL A 117 -6.63 -13.19 -13.03
N THR A 118 -5.65 -13.85 -13.65
CA THR A 118 -4.33 -14.06 -13.05
C THR A 118 -3.36 -13.03 -13.60
N TYR A 119 -2.84 -12.19 -12.71
CA TYR A 119 -1.96 -11.10 -13.09
C TYR A 119 -0.95 -10.79 -11.99
N THR A 120 0.15 -10.18 -12.40
CA THR A 120 1.16 -9.62 -11.50
C THR A 120 1.00 -8.11 -11.46
N GLY A 121 0.66 -7.58 -10.30
CA GLY A 121 0.45 -6.15 -10.07
C GLY A 121 1.14 -5.66 -8.80
N GLY A 122 1.39 -4.36 -8.74
CA GLY A 122 2.01 -3.70 -7.59
C GLY A 122 3.41 -3.14 -7.87
N TYR A 123 3.88 -2.34 -6.92
CA TYR A 123 5.22 -1.75 -6.92
C TYR A 123 6.21 -2.68 -6.24
N VAL A 124 7.46 -2.65 -6.70
CA VAL A 124 8.56 -3.29 -5.96
C VAL A 124 8.84 -2.45 -4.72
N THR A 125 8.57 -3.02 -3.55
CA THR A 125 8.88 -2.34 -2.29
C THR A 125 10.39 -2.37 -2.01
N PRO A 126 10.90 -1.43 -1.19
CA PRO A 126 12.28 -1.48 -0.72
C PRO A 126 12.64 -2.82 -0.03
N ALA A 127 11.68 -3.45 0.67
CA ALA A 127 11.89 -4.77 1.26
C ALA A 127 12.05 -5.88 0.21
N GLN A 128 11.27 -5.85 -0.87
CA GLN A 128 11.41 -6.78 -1.99
C GLN A 128 12.72 -6.58 -2.76
N ALA A 129 13.10 -5.31 -3.02
CA ALA A 129 14.37 -4.99 -3.66
C ALA A 129 15.58 -5.38 -2.79
N ALA A 130 15.45 -5.33 -1.46
CA ALA A 130 16.50 -5.79 -0.55
C ALA A 130 16.60 -7.32 -0.47
N ALA A 131 15.49 -8.04 -0.65
CA ALA A 131 15.47 -9.50 -0.67
C ALA A 131 16.00 -10.06 -2.00
N ASP A 132 15.63 -9.45 -3.12
CA ASP A 132 16.02 -9.89 -4.47
C ASP A 132 16.79 -8.80 -5.21
N SER A 133 18.11 -9.01 -5.35
CA SER A 133 19.03 -8.09 -6.06
C SER A 133 18.71 -7.88 -7.55
N GLY A 134 17.80 -8.66 -8.13
CA GLY A 134 17.31 -8.50 -9.50
C GLY A 134 16.11 -7.56 -9.65
N LEU A 135 15.47 -7.14 -8.55
CA LEU A 135 14.31 -6.25 -8.57
C LEU A 135 14.73 -4.80 -8.29
N THR A 136 14.43 -3.89 -9.23
CA THR A 136 14.64 -2.46 -9.02
C THR A 136 13.46 -1.89 -8.24
N ARG A 137 13.74 -1.08 -7.22
CA ARG A 137 12.73 -0.39 -6.41
C ARG A 137 11.96 0.61 -7.30
N ASP A 138 10.68 0.35 -7.48
CA ASP A 138 9.75 1.19 -8.26
C ASP A 138 8.72 1.93 -7.39
N LEU A 139 8.74 1.74 -6.06
CA LEU A 139 7.80 2.37 -5.14
C LEU A 139 8.03 3.90 -5.06
N PRO A 140 6.98 4.73 -5.29
CA PRO A 140 7.04 6.17 -5.11
C PRO A 140 7.58 6.56 -3.73
N HIS A 141 8.47 7.56 -3.70
CA HIS A 141 9.08 8.06 -2.46
C HIS A 141 8.04 8.60 -1.47
N ASP A 142 6.90 9.12 -1.96
CA ASP A 142 5.82 9.64 -1.11
C ASP A 142 5.23 8.56 -0.19
N ILE A 143 5.04 7.34 -0.72
CA ILE A 143 4.46 6.21 0.03
C ILE A 143 5.47 5.69 1.05
N GLU A 144 6.74 5.63 0.68
CA GLU A 144 7.81 5.27 1.60
C GLU A 144 7.92 6.28 2.75
N ALA A 145 7.94 7.58 2.42
CA ALA A 145 7.99 8.67 3.41
C ALA A 145 6.79 8.63 4.35
N ALA A 146 5.58 8.39 3.84
CA ALA A 146 4.38 8.23 4.66
C ALA A 146 4.53 7.05 5.65
N CYS A 147 5.11 5.93 5.20
CA CYS A 147 5.37 4.77 6.05
C CYS A 147 6.38 5.10 7.17
N LEU A 148 7.46 5.81 6.84
CA LEU A 148 8.47 6.26 7.79
C LEU A 148 7.87 7.20 8.85
N ILE A 149 7.06 8.18 8.43
CA ILE A 149 6.39 9.12 9.34
C ILE A 149 5.47 8.37 10.31
N ILE A 150 4.66 7.42 9.83
CA ILE A 150 3.76 6.64 10.69
C ILE A 150 4.56 5.76 11.66
N ALA A 151 5.59 5.06 11.17
CA ALA A 151 6.42 4.19 11.99
C ALA A 151 7.17 4.98 13.08
N ALA A 152 7.77 6.12 12.72
CA ALA A 152 8.46 7.01 13.65
C ALA A 152 7.50 7.57 14.72
N ASN A 153 6.33 8.08 14.32
CA ASN A 153 5.31 8.55 15.26
C ASN A 153 4.88 7.46 16.23
N ARG A 154 4.70 6.23 15.73
CA ARG A 154 4.30 5.08 16.58
C ARG A 154 5.36 4.74 17.62
N ILE A 155 6.64 4.83 17.26
CA ILE A 155 7.75 4.57 18.19
C ILE A 155 7.83 5.67 19.25
N GLN A 156 7.68 6.93 18.84
CA GLN A 156 7.68 8.07 19.75
C GLN A 156 6.48 8.02 20.71
N SER A 157 5.28 7.65 20.23
CA SER A 157 4.09 7.52 21.06
C SER A 157 4.17 6.36 22.05
N MET A 158 4.94 5.30 21.76
CA MET A 158 5.18 4.21 22.71
C MET A 158 6.09 4.63 23.89
N GLY A 159 6.92 5.65 23.71
CA GLY A 159 7.82 6.18 24.75
C GLY A 159 7.23 7.33 25.57
N GLN A 160 6.15 7.96 25.12
CA GLN A 160 5.45 9.00 25.88
C GLN A 160 4.40 8.36 26.80
N PRO A 161 4.38 8.71 28.11
CA PRO A 161 3.24 8.36 28.93
C PRO A 161 2.00 9.05 28.38
N VAL A 162 0.88 8.32 28.33
CA VAL A 162 -0.43 8.77 27.80
C VAL A 162 -0.92 10.06 28.49
N ASP A 163 -0.36 10.36 29.67
CA ASP A 163 -0.67 11.52 30.53
C ASP A 163 0.34 12.67 30.45
N ALA A 164 1.32 12.67 29.54
CA ALA A 164 2.22 13.80 29.34
C ALA A 164 1.52 14.98 28.62
N GLN A 165 0.54 15.57 29.29
CA GLN A 165 0.06 16.91 28.96
C GLN A 165 1.14 17.89 29.43
N ILE A 166 1.97 18.39 28.52
CA ILE A 166 2.91 19.47 28.82
C ILE A 166 2.08 20.73 29.09
N LEU A 167 1.80 20.98 30.36
CA LEU A 167 1.26 22.23 30.88
C LEU A 167 2.42 23.22 31.06
N GLN A 168 2.67 24.05 30.06
CA GLN A 168 3.45 25.27 30.24
C GLN A 168 2.49 26.45 30.43
N VAL A 169 2.29 26.84 31.69
CA VAL A 169 1.40 27.94 32.08
C VAL A 169 2.08 29.26 31.75
N GLU A 170 1.59 29.96 30.70
CA GLU A 170 1.36 31.42 30.66
C GLU A 170 0.79 31.93 29.32
N GLN A 171 0.80 31.12 28.25
CA GLN A 171 0.14 31.46 26.98
C GLN A 171 -0.49 30.18 26.42
N ILE A 172 -1.81 30.03 26.55
CA ILE A 172 -2.53 28.85 26.07
C ILE A 172 -2.46 28.81 24.54
N ARG A 173 -1.56 27.97 23.99
CA ARG A 173 -1.63 27.50 22.60
C ARG A 173 -2.26 26.11 22.61
N VAL A 174 -3.55 26.04 22.34
CA VAL A 174 -4.22 24.77 22.05
C VAL A 174 -3.89 24.40 20.60
N HIS A 175 -3.04 23.41 20.42
CA HIS A 175 -2.86 22.77 19.12
C HIS A 175 -3.92 21.67 19.00
N TRP A 176 -4.94 21.93 18.18
CA TRP A 176 -5.82 20.86 17.70
C TRP A 176 -5.01 20.05 16.69
N SER A 177 -4.45 18.92 17.12
CA SER A 177 -4.13 17.89 16.14
C SER A 177 -5.48 17.37 15.67
N GLU A 178 -5.86 17.76 14.46
CA GLU A 178 -6.98 17.15 13.77
C GLU A 178 -6.60 15.68 13.63
N GLY A 179 -7.14 14.84 14.53
CA GLY A 179 -6.82 13.42 14.59
C GLY A 179 -7.04 12.85 13.21
N GLY A 180 -5.95 12.52 12.52
CA GLY A 180 -6.04 12.15 11.12
C GLY A 180 -6.99 10.98 10.96
N ARG A 181 -7.70 10.95 9.83
CA ARG A 181 -8.65 9.88 9.52
C ARG A 181 -7.97 8.52 9.77
N GLN A 182 -8.54 7.74 10.68
CA GLN A 182 -8.08 6.39 11.04
C GLN A 182 -6.70 6.29 11.73
N GLY A 183 -6.24 7.31 12.45
CA GLY A 183 -5.03 7.21 13.29
C GLY A 183 -3.71 7.35 12.50
N ILE A 184 -3.76 7.97 11.32
CA ILE A 184 -2.59 8.32 10.51
C ILE A 184 -2.26 9.80 10.74
N PRO A 185 -0.98 10.18 10.93
CA PRO A 185 -0.58 11.58 11.04
C PRO A 185 -0.97 12.39 9.78
N GLN A 186 -1.38 13.64 9.96
CA GLN A 186 -1.85 14.50 8.86
C GLN A 186 -0.81 14.63 7.72
N GLN A 187 0.48 14.72 8.06
CA GLN A 187 1.57 14.77 7.08
C GLN A 187 1.61 13.53 6.19
N ALA A 188 1.44 12.34 6.77
CA ALA A 188 1.38 11.10 6.01
C ALA A 188 0.09 11.02 5.18
N ALA A 189 -1.03 11.51 5.69
CA ALA A 189 -2.29 11.57 4.95
C ALA A 189 -2.16 12.42 3.68
N MET A 190 -1.55 13.62 3.75
CA MET A 190 -1.35 14.50 2.59
C MET A 190 -0.53 13.83 1.47
N LEU A 191 0.48 13.04 1.83
CA LEU A 191 1.28 12.29 0.85
C LEU A 191 0.50 11.14 0.21
N LEU A 192 -0.45 10.56 0.94
CA LEU A 192 -1.24 9.42 0.50
C LEU A 192 -2.51 9.82 -0.27
N GLU A 193 -3.00 11.05 -0.12
CA GLU A 193 -4.21 11.57 -0.77
C GLU A 193 -4.33 11.21 -2.28
N PRO A 194 -3.28 11.39 -3.11
CA PRO A 194 -3.35 11.05 -4.54
C PRO A 194 -3.53 9.55 -4.82
N TYR A 195 -3.19 8.70 -3.85
CA TYR A 195 -3.18 7.24 -3.98
C TYR A 195 -4.40 6.58 -3.33
N VAL A 196 -5.28 7.35 -2.68
CA VAL A 196 -6.50 6.83 -2.05
C VAL A 196 -7.52 6.46 -3.13
N ARG A 197 -8.00 5.22 -3.10
CA ARG A 197 -9.18 4.82 -3.89
C ARG A 197 -10.44 5.24 -3.14
N TRP A 198 -11.27 6.06 -3.79
CA TRP A 198 -12.64 6.30 -3.35
C TRP A 198 -13.46 5.02 -3.59
N ALA A 199 -14.23 4.63 -2.58
CA ALA A 199 -15.23 3.56 -2.72
C ALA A 199 -16.59 4.17 -3.04
#